data_AF-A0A1H7ERZ8-F1
#
_entry.id   AF-A0A1H7ERZ8-F1
#
_cell.length_a   1.000
_cell.length_b   1.000
_cell.length_c   1.000
_cell.angle_alpha   90.00
_cell.angle_beta   90.00
_cell.angle_gamma   90.00
#
_symmetry.space_group_name_H-M   'P 1'
#
loop_
_entity.id
_entity.type
_entity.pdbx_description
1 polymer ?
#
loop_
_entity_poly.entity_id
_entity_poly.type
_entity_poly.pdbx_seq_one_letter_code
_entity_poly.pdbx_strand_id
1 'polypeptide(L)'
;MADISPAIATLMTVLKDEFPGVKLDAGNNIQPGTRHTSGIALDIMLNYKKDADARIGRRIMAGLVKNFDAMQWSAFIFTVRNATTNSPVHFWVRGADGTGYGGRKLEAGKYTADTRHEDHIHIDWVNFSMKNTGATYAVNPYRQPPSSQLTGFEAALKIFLKTATDAQVDTILDGMFASLPVNAPKTPTPAWARGWWRVQQEGQTYYYLIDDTSGASWTYTRPMSQNTPMSNRQNGGSCTFGNAGDMKISWAPLTSNVGTVETFKGPGNALTGSSNRGGALSAVKV
;
A
#
# COMPACT_ATOMS: atom_id res chain seq x y z
N MET A 1 -0.41 -30.47 -12.62
CA MET A 1 -0.11 -29.03 -12.49
C MET A 1 -0.40 -28.38 -13.82
N ALA A 2 -0.71 -27.08 -13.84
CA ALA A 2 -0.88 -26.38 -15.11
C ALA A 2 0.49 -25.94 -15.64
N ASP A 3 0.66 -25.94 -16.96
CA ASP A 3 1.82 -25.32 -17.61
C ASP A 3 1.83 -23.81 -17.37
N ILE A 4 2.99 -23.16 -17.46
CA ILE A 4 3.05 -21.70 -17.43
C ILE A 4 2.22 -21.14 -18.58
N SER A 5 1.42 -20.11 -18.30
CA SER A 5 0.58 -19.49 -19.33
C SER A 5 1.43 -18.76 -20.40
N PRO A 6 0.94 -18.64 -21.65
CA PRO A 6 1.65 -17.94 -22.72
C PRO A 6 2.09 -16.52 -22.35
N ALA A 7 1.24 -15.73 -21.67
CA ALA A 7 1.59 -14.38 -21.26
C ALA A 7 2.81 -14.36 -20.32
N ILE A 8 2.91 -15.33 -19.40
CA ILE A 8 4.05 -15.46 -18.50
C ILE A 8 5.30 -15.89 -19.26
N ALA A 9 5.20 -16.90 -20.12
CA ALA A 9 6.34 -17.36 -20.92
C ALA A 9 6.89 -16.23 -21.80
N THR A 10 6.00 -15.45 -22.41
CA THR A 10 6.31 -14.25 -23.17
C THR A 10 7.04 -13.21 -22.31
N LEU A 11 6.47 -12.84 -21.16
CA LEU A 11 7.08 -11.85 -20.25
C LEU A 11 8.46 -12.32 -19.78
N MET A 12 8.60 -13.59 -19.42
CA MET A 12 9.88 -14.15 -18.99
C MET A 12 10.95 -14.07 -20.08
N THR A 13 10.58 -14.28 -21.34
CA THR A 13 11.50 -14.17 -22.48
C THR A 13 12.03 -12.75 -22.62
N VAL A 14 11.13 -11.76 -22.61
CA VAL A 14 11.51 -10.34 -22.70
C VAL A 14 12.39 -9.92 -21.54
N LEU A 15 12.06 -10.32 -20.30
CA LEU A 15 12.84 -9.95 -19.12
C LEU A 15 14.22 -10.61 -19.08
N LYS A 16 14.35 -11.86 -19.54
CA LYS A 16 15.67 -12.53 -19.66
C LYS A 16 16.57 -11.86 -20.68
N ASP A 17 15.99 -11.42 -21.80
CA ASP A 17 16.73 -10.72 -22.84
C ASP A 17 17.26 -9.35 -22.36
N GLU A 18 16.40 -8.57 -21.70
CA GLU A 18 16.75 -7.19 -21.31
C GLU A 18 17.48 -7.13 -19.96
N PHE A 19 17.22 -8.08 -19.06
CA PHE A 19 17.81 -8.13 -17.72
C PHE A 19 18.30 -9.55 -17.38
N PRO A 20 19.35 -10.05 -18.05
CA PRO A 20 19.79 -11.45 -17.91
C PRO A 20 20.23 -11.84 -16.50
N GLY A 21 20.57 -10.87 -15.64
CA GLY A 21 20.91 -11.10 -14.23
C GLY A 21 19.71 -11.21 -13.28
N VAL A 22 18.49 -10.93 -13.74
CA VAL A 22 17.27 -10.99 -12.93
C VAL A 22 16.75 -12.42 -12.91
N LYS A 23 16.66 -13.02 -11.72
CA LYS A 23 16.03 -14.32 -11.55
C LYS A 23 14.51 -14.18 -11.71
N LEU A 24 13.91 -15.10 -12.45
CA LEU A 24 12.48 -15.17 -12.68
C LEU A 24 11.97 -16.50 -12.13
N ASP A 25 10.93 -16.44 -11.31
CA ASP A 25 10.32 -17.60 -10.67
C ASP A 25 8.83 -17.65 -11.00
N ALA A 26 8.51 -18.43 -12.04
CA ALA A 26 7.14 -18.88 -12.32
C ALA A 26 6.89 -20.27 -11.68
N GLY A 27 7.82 -20.70 -10.84
CA GLY A 27 7.90 -22.02 -10.26
C GLY A 27 7.10 -22.16 -8.97
N ASN A 28 6.81 -23.42 -8.67
CA ASN A 28 6.00 -23.83 -7.55
C ASN A 28 6.81 -23.71 -6.24
N ASN A 29 6.74 -22.55 -5.58
CA ASN A 29 7.38 -22.31 -4.29
C ASN A 29 6.75 -23.17 -3.18
N ILE A 30 7.13 -24.45 -3.08
CA ILE A 30 6.99 -25.43 -1.95
C ILE A 30 5.56 -25.66 -1.40
N GLN A 31 4.58 -24.80 -1.72
CA GLN A 31 3.23 -24.79 -1.19
C GLN A 31 2.25 -25.09 -2.33
N PRO A 32 1.54 -26.24 -2.27
CA PRO A 32 0.44 -26.51 -3.18
C PRO A 32 -0.67 -25.46 -3.02
N GLY A 33 -1.43 -25.20 -4.07
CA GLY A 33 -2.62 -24.35 -3.97
C GLY A 33 -2.38 -22.84 -4.16
N THR A 34 -1.34 -22.43 -4.89
CA THR A 34 -1.01 -21.02 -5.15
C THR A 34 -1.32 -20.60 -6.60
N ARG A 35 -1.33 -19.29 -6.89
CA ARG A 35 -1.47 -18.79 -8.28
C ARG A 35 -0.28 -19.22 -9.17
N HIS A 36 0.88 -19.46 -8.58
CA HIS A 36 2.03 -20.09 -9.25
C HIS A 36 1.71 -21.53 -9.70
N THR A 37 1.05 -22.35 -8.88
CA THR A 37 0.63 -23.71 -9.29
C THR A 37 -0.38 -23.74 -10.46
N SER A 38 -1.08 -22.63 -10.67
CA SER A 38 -2.02 -22.44 -11.76
C SER A 38 -1.36 -21.91 -13.04
N GLY A 39 -0.06 -21.63 -13.03
CA GLY A 39 0.68 -21.10 -14.19
C GLY A 39 0.28 -19.66 -14.55
N ILE A 40 -0.22 -18.88 -13.58
CA ILE A 40 -0.75 -17.53 -13.78
C ILE A 40 -0.14 -16.49 -12.84
N ALA A 41 0.99 -16.80 -12.20
CA ALA A 41 1.78 -15.85 -11.44
C ALA A 41 3.27 -15.96 -11.77
N LEU A 42 3.98 -14.85 -11.60
CA LEU A 42 5.43 -14.74 -11.79
C LEU A 42 6.02 -13.85 -10.69
N ASP A 43 7.09 -14.32 -10.07
CA ASP A 43 7.93 -13.54 -9.19
C ASP A 43 9.19 -13.09 -9.96
N ILE A 44 9.42 -11.77 -10.00
CA ILE A 44 10.58 -11.14 -10.62
C ILE A 44 11.52 -10.72 -9.49
N MET A 45 12.58 -11.49 -9.26
CA MET A 45 13.42 -11.37 -8.07
C MET A 45 14.28 -10.10 -8.13
N LEU A 46 13.93 -9.12 -7.31
CA LEU A 46 14.55 -7.80 -7.24
C LEU A 46 14.53 -7.33 -5.78
N ASN A 47 15.71 -7.14 -5.20
CA ASN A 47 15.80 -6.70 -3.82
C ASN A 47 15.68 -5.18 -3.72
N TYR A 48 14.59 -4.70 -3.11
CA TYR A 48 14.32 -3.26 -2.96
C TYR A 48 15.44 -2.47 -2.26
N LYS A 49 16.30 -3.15 -1.47
CA LYS A 49 17.44 -2.56 -0.76
C LYS A 49 18.63 -2.28 -1.69
N LYS A 50 18.67 -2.84 -2.89
CA LYS A 50 19.74 -2.62 -3.87
C LYS A 50 19.32 -1.58 -4.91
N ASP A 51 20.13 -0.55 -5.09
CA ASP A 51 19.83 0.54 -6.03
C ASP A 51 19.72 0.06 -7.49
N ALA A 52 20.54 -0.91 -7.87
CA ALA A 52 20.50 -1.51 -9.20
C ALA A 52 19.16 -2.22 -9.45
N ASP A 53 18.75 -3.10 -8.52
CA ASP A 53 17.48 -3.82 -8.59
C ASP A 53 16.28 -2.85 -8.55
N ALA A 54 16.35 -1.81 -7.72
CA ALA A 54 15.32 -0.78 -7.64
C ALA A 54 15.15 -0.01 -8.97
N ARG A 55 16.25 0.31 -9.67
CA ARG A 55 16.20 0.94 -11.01
C ARG A 55 15.59 0.01 -12.05
N ILE A 56 15.97 -1.28 -12.04
CA ILE A 56 15.39 -2.29 -12.94
C ILE A 56 13.89 -2.44 -12.65
N GLY A 57 13.51 -2.56 -11.37
CA GLY A 57 12.12 -2.69 -10.94
C GLY A 57 11.25 -1.53 -11.40
N ARG A 58 11.71 -0.28 -11.26
CA ARG A 58 11.01 0.91 -11.79
C ARG A 58 10.72 0.79 -13.27
N ARG A 59 11.73 0.39 -14.05
CA ARG A 59 11.63 0.26 -15.50
C ARG A 59 10.68 -0.87 -15.91
N ILE A 60 10.72 -2.00 -15.21
CA ILE A 60 9.77 -3.10 -15.39
C ILE A 60 8.34 -2.63 -15.08
N MET A 61 8.10 -2.02 -13.92
CA MET A 61 6.76 -1.51 -13.55
C MET A 61 6.21 -0.54 -14.61
N ALA A 62 7.01 0.41 -15.07
CA ALA A 62 6.59 1.34 -16.11
C ALA A 62 6.29 0.62 -17.44
N GLY A 63 7.08 -0.40 -17.79
CA GLY A 63 6.85 -1.23 -18.97
C GLY A 63 5.55 -2.02 -18.89
N LEU A 64 5.25 -2.60 -17.73
CA LEU A 64 3.99 -3.32 -17.47
C LEU A 64 2.77 -2.40 -17.58
N VAL A 65 2.86 -1.18 -17.03
CA VAL A 65 1.79 -0.17 -17.13
C VAL A 65 1.63 0.32 -18.57
N LYS A 66 2.74 0.62 -19.25
CA LYS A 66 2.73 1.12 -20.64
C LYS A 66 2.12 0.12 -21.62
N ASN A 67 2.35 -1.17 -21.39
CA ASN A 67 1.88 -2.25 -22.26
C ASN A 67 0.61 -2.95 -21.70
N PHE A 68 -0.06 -2.34 -20.72
CA PHE A 68 -1.18 -2.96 -20.02
C PHE A 68 -2.28 -3.45 -20.99
N ASP A 69 -2.70 -2.64 -21.96
CA ASP A 69 -3.83 -3.00 -22.83
C ASP A 69 -3.57 -4.27 -23.65
N ALA A 70 -2.32 -4.54 -24.00
CA ALA A 70 -1.91 -5.76 -24.71
C ALA A 70 -1.69 -6.95 -23.76
N MET A 71 -1.23 -6.70 -22.53
CA MET A 71 -0.91 -7.74 -21.56
C MET A 71 -2.12 -8.21 -20.75
N GLN A 72 -2.97 -7.29 -20.32
CA GLN A 72 -4.14 -7.50 -19.46
C GLN A 72 -3.86 -8.30 -18.17
N TRP A 73 -2.70 -8.06 -17.54
CA TRP A 73 -2.39 -8.61 -16.22
C TRP A 73 -3.44 -8.17 -15.18
N SER A 74 -3.69 -9.00 -14.16
CA SER A 74 -4.73 -8.71 -13.16
C SER A 74 -4.26 -7.73 -12.09
N ALA A 75 -3.07 -7.97 -11.56
CA ALA A 75 -2.44 -7.12 -10.56
C ALA A 75 -0.94 -7.38 -10.53
N PHE A 76 -0.17 -6.43 -10.01
CA PHE A 76 1.17 -6.71 -9.52
C PHE A 76 1.43 -6.03 -8.17
N ILE A 77 2.29 -6.63 -7.36
CA ILE A 77 2.68 -6.19 -6.02
C ILE A 77 4.19 -5.93 -6.03
N PHE A 78 4.61 -4.86 -5.39
CA PHE A 78 6.02 -4.47 -5.32
C PHE A 78 6.32 -3.69 -4.04
N THR A 79 7.61 -3.57 -3.73
CA THR A 79 8.11 -2.78 -2.61
C THR A 79 9.08 -1.72 -3.09
N VAL A 80 8.96 -0.51 -2.55
CA VAL A 80 9.95 0.57 -2.72
C VAL A 80 10.46 1.04 -1.36
N ARG A 81 11.63 1.69 -1.35
CA ARG A 81 12.13 2.35 -0.14
C ARG A 81 11.40 3.67 0.07
N ASN A 82 10.97 3.91 1.30
CA ASN A 82 10.56 5.23 1.74
C ASN A 82 11.77 6.19 1.63
N ALA A 83 11.61 7.31 0.92
CA ALA A 83 12.70 8.26 0.68
C ALA A 83 13.26 8.91 1.97
N THR A 84 12.47 8.95 3.04
CA THR A 84 12.86 9.57 4.32
C THR A 84 13.37 8.54 5.31
N THR A 85 12.70 7.40 5.45
CA THR A 85 13.00 6.41 6.51
C THR A 85 13.79 5.20 6.03
N ASN A 86 13.98 5.04 4.71
CA ASN A 86 14.51 3.83 4.08
C ASN A 86 13.73 2.53 4.38
N SER A 87 12.61 2.62 5.11
CA SER A 87 11.73 1.49 5.40
C SER A 87 11.02 1.02 4.14
N PRO A 88 10.65 -0.28 4.05
CA PRO A 88 9.86 -0.79 2.94
C PRO A 88 8.47 -0.14 2.92
N VAL A 89 7.99 0.18 1.72
CA VAL A 89 6.60 0.55 1.46
C VAL A 89 6.08 -0.35 0.36
N HIS A 90 5.06 -1.14 0.70
CA HIS A 90 4.48 -2.11 -0.22
C HIS A 90 3.28 -1.50 -0.95
N PHE A 91 3.22 -1.77 -2.24
CA PHE A 91 2.19 -1.32 -3.13
C PHE A 91 1.66 -2.48 -3.96
N TRP A 92 0.41 -2.34 -4.36
CA TRP A 92 -0.20 -3.14 -5.42
C TRP A 92 -0.71 -2.19 -6.50
N VAL A 93 -0.82 -2.66 -7.72
CA VAL A 93 -1.47 -1.97 -8.83
C VAL A 93 -2.44 -2.94 -9.47
N ARG A 94 -3.68 -2.48 -9.68
CA ARG A 94 -4.73 -3.26 -10.34
C ARG A 94 -4.70 -3.01 -11.84
N GLY A 95 -4.79 -4.08 -12.63
CA GLY A 95 -4.77 -4.00 -14.09
C GLY A 95 -6.15 -4.23 -14.67
N ALA A 96 -6.52 -5.50 -14.86
CA ALA A 96 -7.77 -5.88 -15.50
C ALA A 96 -8.99 -5.85 -14.56
N ASP A 97 -10.14 -5.46 -15.12
CA ASP A 97 -11.42 -5.48 -14.42
C ASP A 97 -11.94 -6.90 -14.16
N GLY A 98 -12.73 -7.07 -13.10
CA GLY A 98 -13.34 -8.37 -12.75
C GLY A 98 -12.39 -9.43 -12.16
N THR A 99 -11.14 -9.08 -11.90
CA THR A 99 -10.11 -10.00 -11.38
C THR A 99 -10.23 -10.27 -9.88
N GLY A 100 -11.03 -9.48 -9.17
CA GLY A 100 -11.34 -9.63 -7.74
C GLY A 100 -10.39 -8.91 -6.79
N TYR A 101 -9.34 -8.26 -7.30
CA TYR A 101 -8.60 -7.24 -6.55
C TYR A 101 -9.42 -5.96 -6.45
N GLY A 102 -9.51 -5.37 -5.25
CA GLY A 102 -10.08 -4.04 -5.04
C GLY A 102 -9.20 -2.91 -5.63
N GLY A 103 -9.71 -1.67 -5.62
CA GLY A 103 -8.96 -0.50 -6.12
C GLY A 103 -9.29 -0.11 -7.56
N ARG A 104 -8.59 0.93 -8.06
CA ARG A 104 -8.80 1.50 -9.40
C ARG A 104 -7.76 0.99 -10.40
N LYS A 105 -8.17 0.86 -11.65
CA LYS A 105 -7.32 0.40 -12.75
C LYS A 105 -6.11 1.33 -12.95
N LEU A 106 -4.92 0.74 -13.04
CA LEU A 106 -3.61 1.37 -13.21
C LEU A 106 -3.23 2.38 -12.10
N GLU A 107 -3.91 2.34 -10.97
CA GLU A 107 -3.60 3.15 -9.81
C GLU A 107 -2.94 2.30 -8.72
N ALA A 108 -1.85 2.82 -8.15
CA ALA A 108 -1.20 2.20 -7.01
C ALA A 108 -2.05 2.38 -5.75
N GLY A 109 -2.13 1.34 -4.92
CA GLY A 109 -2.68 1.42 -3.57
C GLY A 109 -1.67 0.91 -2.53
N LYS A 110 -1.84 1.32 -1.26
CA LYS A 110 -1.06 0.72 -0.17
C LYS A 110 -1.43 -0.75 -0.02
N TYR A 111 -0.43 -1.61 0.07
CA TYR A 111 -0.61 -3.04 0.28
C TYR A 111 -0.11 -3.43 1.67
N THR A 112 -0.98 -4.02 2.50
CA THR A 112 -0.63 -4.40 3.89
C THR A 112 -0.90 -5.87 4.18
N ALA A 113 -1.43 -6.62 3.21
CA ALA A 113 -1.86 -7.99 3.41
C ALA A 113 -0.70 -9.00 3.41
N ASP A 114 0.41 -8.68 2.74
CA ASP A 114 1.58 -9.56 2.68
C ASP A 114 2.87 -8.76 2.47
N THR A 115 3.71 -8.68 3.52
CA THR A 115 4.97 -7.92 3.50
C THR A 115 6.14 -8.72 2.93
N ARG A 116 5.95 -9.95 2.46
CA ARG A 116 7.02 -10.81 1.92
C ARG A 116 7.54 -10.39 0.54
N HIS A 117 7.07 -9.26 -0.01
CA HIS A 117 7.39 -8.78 -1.36
C HIS A 117 8.59 -7.81 -1.38
N GLU A 118 9.50 -7.92 -0.42
CA GLU A 118 10.71 -7.08 -0.35
C GLU A 118 11.78 -7.52 -1.37
N ASP A 119 11.78 -8.79 -1.74
CA ASP A 119 12.79 -9.40 -2.61
C ASP A 119 12.29 -9.70 -4.03
N HIS A 120 11.05 -9.34 -4.37
CA HIS A 120 10.49 -9.53 -5.70
C HIS A 120 9.32 -8.60 -6.04
N ILE A 121 9.05 -8.46 -7.34
CA ILE A 121 7.76 -8.01 -7.87
C ILE A 121 6.93 -9.26 -8.16
N HIS A 122 5.73 -9.36 -7.60
CA HIS A 122 4.78 -10.43 -7.89
C HIS A 122 3.77 -9.92 -8.92
N ILE A 123 3.57 -10.62 -10.04
CA ILE A 123 2.56 -10.26 -11.05
C ILE A 123 1.64 -11.45 -11.33
N ASP A 124 0.37 -11.15 -11.61
CA ASP A 124 -0.68 -12.13 -11.80
C ASP A 124 -1.48 -11.95 -13.09
N TRP A 125 -2.04 -13.05 -13.57
CA TRP A 125 -3.15 -13.14 -14.52
C TRP A 125 -4.29 -13.98 -13.95
N VAL A 126 -4.90 -13.52 -12.87
CA VAL A 126 -5.98 -14.26 -12.19
C VAL A 126 -7.35 -13.64 -12.42
N ASN A 127 -8.36 -14.51 -12.48
CA ASN A 127 -9.76 -14.14 -12.38
C ASN A 127 -10.38 -14.91 -11.21
N PHE A 128 -10.77 -14.22 -10.13
CA PHE A 128 -11.32 -14.87 -8.93
C PHE A 128 -12.64 -15.60 -9.15
N SER A 129 -13.35 -15.37 -10.26
CA SER A 129 -14.52 -16.17 -10.65
C SER A 129 -14.14 -17.53 -11.26
N MET A 130 -12.90 -17.69 -11.75
CA MET A 130 -12.42 -18.89 -12.42
C MET A 130 -11.68 -19.85 -11.48
N LYS A 131 -12.16 -19.97 -10.24
CA LYS A 131 -11.65 -20.96 -9.28
C LYS A 131 -11.95 -22.38 -9.76
N ASN A 132 -11.02 -23.29 -9.53
CA ASN A 132 -11.31 -24.73 -9.54
C ASN A 132 -12.06 -25.10 -8.25
N THR A 133 -12.72 -26.25 -8.25
CA THR A 133 -13.51 -26.74 -7.10
C THR A 133 -13.05 -28.13 -6.68
N GLY A 134 -13.51 -28.58 -5.50
CA GLY A 134 -13.21 -29.92 -4.99
C GLY A 134 -11.71 -30.16 -4.76
N ALA A 135 -11.27 -31.40 -4.97
CA ALA A 135 -9.88 -31.80 -4.77
C ALA A 135 -8.88 -31.03 -5.65
N THR A 136 -9.30 -30.56 -6.82
CA THR A 136 -8.44 -29.80 -7.74
C THR A 136 -8.04 -28.45 -7.16
N TYR A 137 -8.90 -27.80 -6.38
CA TYR A 137 -8.62 -26.48 -5.79
C TYR A 137 -7.37 -26.50 -4.90
N ALA A 138 -7.16 -27.58 -4.16
CA ALA A 138 -6.03 -27.72 -3.23
C ALA A 138 -4.66 -27.76 -3.92
N VAL A 139 -4.61 -28.13 -5.20
CA VAL A 139 -3.36 -28.29 -5.96
C VAL A 139 -3.24 -27.33 -7.14
N ASN A 140 -4.36 -26.82 -7.63
CA ASN A 140 -4.46 -25.89 -8.74
C ASN A 140 -5.70 -25.02 -8.51
N PRO A 141 -5.58 -23.89 -7.79
CA PRO A 141 -6.73 -23.13 -7.29
C PRO A 141 -7.50 -22.38 -8.38
N TYR A 142 -6.85 -22.07 -9.50
CA TYR A 142 -7.44 -21.27 -10.58
C TYR A 142 -7.28 -21.92 -11.95
N ARG A 143 -8.27 -21.70 -12.81
CA ARG A 143 -8.13 -21.92 -14.25
C ARG A 143 -7.42 -20.72 -14.88
N GLN A 144 -6.70 -20.95 -15.95
CA GLN A 144 -6.05 -19.90 -16.73
C GLN A 144 -7.12 -19.04 -17.43
N PRO A 145 -7.22 -17.73 -17.16
CA PRO A 145 -8.18 -16.86 -17.83
C PRO A 145 -7.73 -16.55 -19.27
N PRO A 146 -8.62 -16.09 -20.17
CA PRO A 146 -8.25 -15.70 -21.53
C PRO A 146 -7.11 -14.69 -21.58
N SER A 147 -7.05 -13.74 -20.64
CA SER A 147 -5.97 -12.75 -20.57
C SER A 147 -4.59 -13.37 -20.36
N SER A 148 -4.49 -14.52 -19.67
CA SER A 148 -3.21 -15.22 -19.47
C SER A 148 -2.67 -15.87 -20.76
N GLN A 149 -3.49 -15.96 -21.81
CA GLN A 149 -3.11 -16.52 -23.10
C GLN A 149 -2.63 -15.45 -24.09
N LEU A 150 -2.71 -14.18 -23.72
CA LEU A 150 -2.32 -13.08 -24.61
C LEU A 150 -0.80 -13.06 -24.81
N THR A 151 -0.39 -12.93 -26.07
CA THR A 151 0.99 -12.73 -26.53
C THR A 151 1.01 -11.56 -27.51
N GLY A 152 2.15 -11.27 -28.14
CA GLY A 152 2.27 -10.19 -29.14
C GLY A 152 2.69 -8.84 -28.55
N PHE A 153 2.90 -8.77 -27.23
CA PHE A 153 3.42 -7.57 -26.55
C PHE A 153 4.96 -7.55 -26.46
N GLU A 154 5.64 -8.58 -26.95
CA GLU A 154 7.09 -8.79 -26.83
C GLU A 154 7.88 -7.59 -27.35
N ALA A 155 7.63 -7.23 -28.62
CA ALA A 155 8.41 -6.21 -29.31
C ALA A 155 8.23 -4.83 -28.65
N ALA A 156 6.99 -4.47 -28.34
CA ALA A 156 6.68 -3.19 -27.71
C ALA A 156 7.28 -3.09 -26.29
N LEU A 157 7.15 -4.15 -25.49
CA LEU A 157 7.75 -4.20 -24.15
C LEU A 157 9.27 -4.15 -24.23
N LYS A 158 9.89 -4.95 -25.11
CA LYS A 158 11.35 -4.99 -25.29
C LYS A 158 11.91 -3.63 -25.71
N ILE A 159 11.28 -2.97 -26.69
CA ILE A 159 11.64 -1.61 -27.11
C ILE A 159 11.55 -0.66 -25.91
N PHE A 160 10.45 -0.67 -25.18
CA PHE A 160 10.28 0.22 -24.03
C PHE A 160 11.38 0.00 -22.98
N LEU A 161 11.61 -1.24 -22.56
CA LEU A 161 12.62 -1.55 -21.54
C LEU A 161 14.02 -1.10 -21.97
N LYS A 162 14.35 -1.27 -23.25
CA LYS A 162 15.65 -0.89 -23.81
C LYS A 162 15.84 0.61 -23.99
N THR A 163 14.81 1.33 -24.47
CA THR A 163 14.98 2.68 -24.99
C THR A 163 14.34 3.78 -24.16
N ALA A 164 13.46 3.45 -23.20
CA ALA A 164 12.82 4.47 -22.38
C ALA A 164 13.87 5.29 -21.63
N THR A 165 13.69 6.60 -21.56
CA THR A 165 14.50 7.46 -20.69
C THR A 165 13.98 7.39 -19.26
N ASP A 166 14.80 7.75 -18.28
CA ASP A 166 14.37 7.78 -16.88
C ASP A 166 13.20 8.77 -16.69
N ALA A 167 13.19 9.90 -17.41
CA ALA A 167 12.07 10.84 -17.40
C ALA A 167 10.76 10.23 -17.93
N GLN A 168 10.83 9.37 -18.95
CA GLN A 168 9.65 8.65 -19.46
C GLN A 168 9.15 7.61 -18.46
N VAL A 169 10.07 6.88 -17.81
CA VAL A 169 9.75 5.95 -16.72
C VAL A 169 9.06 6.71 -15.58
N ASP A 170 9.64 7.83 -15.14
CA ASP A 170 9.11 8.65 -14.06
C ASP A 170 7.72 9.20 -14.37
N THR A 171 7.50 9.72 -15.58
CA THR A 171 6.18 10.22 -16.00
C THR A 171 5.08 9.14 -15.89
N ILE A 172 5.39 7.89 -16.26
CA ILE A 172 4.42 6.78 -16.16
C ILE A 172 4.16 6.43 -14.70
N LEU A 173 5.22 6.35 -13.89
CA LEU A 173 5.10 6.00 -12.48
C LEU A 173 4.40 7.10 -11.69
N ASP A 174 4.63 8.37 -11.99
CA ASP A 174 3.96 9.51 -11.36
C ASP A 174 2.45 9.43 -11.56
N GLY A 175 1.99 9.11 -12.77
CA GLY A 175 0.57 8.85 -13.04
C GLY A 175 0.02 7.68 -12.22
N MET A 176 0.76 6.58 -12.15
CA MET A 176 0.40 5.39 -11.37
C MET A 176 0.31 5.69 -9.85
N PHE A 177 1.17 6.56 -9.33
CA PHE A 177 1.24 6.92 -7.91
C PHE A 177 0.42 8.16 -7.52
N ALA A 178 -0.12 8.91 -8.49
CA ALA A 178 -0.77 10.20 -8.25
C ALA A 178 -1.96 10.14 -7.28
N SER A 179 -2.67 9.00 -7.23
CA SER A 179 -3.84 8.82 -6.36
C SER A 179 -3.48 8.24 -4.99
N LEU A 180 -2.21 7.88 -4.75
CA LEU A 180 -1.80 7.57 -3.39
C LEU A 180 -1.98 8.82 -2.53
N PRO A 181 -2.53 8.70 -1.32
CA PRO A 181 -2.47 9.80 -0.39
C PRO A 181 -1.00 10.12 -0.19
N VAL A 182 -0.59 11.29 -0.71
CA VAL A 182 0.73 11.85 -0.43
C VAL A 182 0.75 11.97 1.08
N ASN A 183 1.43 11.04 1.75
CA ASN A 183 1.83 11.26 3.11
C ASN A 183 2.81 12.43 2.99
N ALA A 184 2.30 13.66 2.99
CA ALA A 184 3.13 14.84 3.20
C ALA A 184 4.08 14.46 4.34
N PRO A 185 5.39 14.76 4.24
CA PRO A 185 6.34 14.47 5.31
C PRO A 185 5.65 14.86 6.61
N LYS A 186 5.45 13.90 7.54
CA LYS A 186 4.78 14.22 8.79
C LYS A 186 5.57 15.37 9.38
N THR A 187 5.00 16.57 9.36
CA THR A 187 5.60 17.69 10.04
C THR A 187 5.79 17.20 11.46
N PRO A 188 7.02 17.29 12.02
CA PRO A 188 7.28 16.80 13.36
C PRO A 188 6.16 17.29 14.28
N THR A 189 5.61 16.41 15.10
CA THR A 189 4.47 16.76 15.95
C THR A 189 4.84 18.04 16.71
N PRO A 190 4.11 19.14 16.51
CA PRO A 190 4.47 20.41 17.10
C PRO A 190 4.65 20.26 18.60
N ALA A 191 5.66 20.91 19.18
CA ALA A 191 5.96 20.79 20.61
C ALA A 191 4.74 21.14 21.49
N TRP A 192 3.91 22.08 21.03
CA TRP A 192 2.67 22.44 21.71
C TRP A 192 1.66 21.29 21.74
N ALA A 193 1.62 20.42 20.72
CA ALA A 193 0.63 19.35 20.61
C ALA A 193 1.04 18.07 21.34
N ARG A 194 2.35 17.79 21.46
CA ARG A 194 2.86 16.55 22.08
C ARG A 194 2.42 16.38 23.53
N GLY A 195 2.17 15.14 23.94
CA GLY A 195 1.88 14.76 25.33
C GLY A 195 0.39 14.57 25.62
N TRP A 196 0.04 14.66 26.90
CA TRP A 196 -1.29 14.36 27.41
C TRP A 196 -2.23 15.56 27.39
N TRP A 197 -3.46 15.30 26.95
CA TRP A 197 -4.57 16.26 26.92
C TRP A 197 -5.78 15.67 27.61
N ARG A 198 -6.40 16.44 28.50
CA ARG A 198 -7.73 16.17 29.03
C ARG A 198 -8.76 16.78 28.09
N VAL A 199 -9.57 15.94 27.46
CA VAL A 199 -10.61 16.34 26.50
C VAL A 199 -11.99 16.15 27.12
N GLN A 200 -12.85 17.16 26.97
CA GLN A 200 -14.26 17.13 27.35
C GLN A 200 -15.13 17.05 26.11
N GLN A 201 -16.07 16.13 26.10
CA GLN A 201 -17.09 15.97 25.06
C GLN A 201 -18.39 15.53 25.72
N GLU A 202 -19.47 16.30 25.53
CA GLU A 202 -20.81 15.95 26.03
C GLU A 202 -20.84 15.59 27.54
N GLY A 203 -20.05 16.30 28.36
CA GLY A 203 -19.95 16.07 29.81
C GLY A 203 -19.08 14.88 30.21
N GLN A 204 -18.50 14.15 29.26
CA GLN A 204 -17.56 13.06 29.48
C GLN A 204 -16.11 13.52 29.35
N THR A 205 -15.24 12.94 30.18
CA THR A 205 -13.81 13.23 30.18
C THR A 205 -13.02 12.10 29.54
N TYR A 206 -12.14 12.46 28.62
CA TYR A 206 -11.21 11.57 27.94
C TYR A 206 -9.78 12.08 28.11
N TYR A 207 -8.81 11.17 28.06
CA TYR A 207 -7.40 11.51 28.12
C TYR A 207 -6.71 11.05 26.84
N TYR A 208 -6.26 12.02 26.05
CA TYR A 208 -5.62 11.80 24.77
C TYR A 208 -4.10 11.89 24.94
N LEU A 209 -3.35 11.01 24.30
CA LEU A 209 -1.90 11.08 24.20
C LEU A 209 -1.52 11.29 22.73
N ILE A 210 -0.80 12.38 22.45
CA ILE A 210 -0.26 12.69 21.12
C ILE A 210 1.25 12.44 21.12
N ASP A 211 1.70 11.48 20.32
CA ASP A 211 3.12 11.10 20.26
C ASP A 211 3.93 11.98 19.30
N ASP A 212 5.26 11.81 19.32
CA ASP A 212 6.19 12.55 18.47
C ASP A 212 6.02 12.26 16.97
N THR A 213 5.52 11.08 16.63
CA THR A 213 5.19 10.65 15.27
C THR A 213 3.77 10.99 14.83
N SER A 214 3.06 11.88 15.51
CA SER A 214 1.68 12.30 15.18
C SER A 214 0.65 11.16 15.27
N GLY A 215 0.92 10.14 16.07
CA GLY A 215 -0.09 9.20 16.53
C GLY A 215 -0.93 9.83 17.65
N ALA A 216 -2.21 9.46 17.67
CA ALA A 216 -3.13 9.78 18.75
C ALA A 216 -3.64 8.49 19.38
N SER A 217 -3.77 8.47 20.70
CA SER A 217 -4.47 7.41 21.43
C SER A 217 -5.31 8.02 22.53
N TRP A 218 -6.33 7.31 23.02
CA TRP A 218 -7.10 7.79 24.16
C TRP A 218 -7.47 6.69 25.16
N THR A 219 -7.69 7.11 26.41
CA THR A 219 -8.20 6.30 27.51
C THR A 219 -9.10 7.13 28.44
N TYR A 220 -9.90 6.46 29.27
CA TYR A 220 -10.59 7.10 30.40
C TYR A 220 -9.69 7.30 31.63
N THR A 221 -8.51 6.67 31.64
CA THR A 221 -7.59 6.72 32.79
C THR A 221 -6.80 8.03 32.78
N ARG A 222 -6.89 8.81 33.85
CA ARG A 222 -6.10 10.04 34.00
C ARG A 222 -4.60 9.71 34.14
N PRO A 223 -3.71 10.32 33.33
CA PRO A 223 -2.26 10.17 33.52
C PRO A 223 -1.79 10.96 34.75
N MET A 224 -0.74 10.46 35.42
CA MET A 224 -0.15 11.13 36.59
C MET A 224 0.72 12.34 36.20
N SER A 225 1.30 12.31 35.00
CA SER A 225 2.17 13.38 34.47
C SER A 225 2.25 13.32 32.94
N GLN A 226 2.82 14.36 32.32
CA GLN A 226 3.05 14.42 30.87
C GLN A 226 3.92 13.27 30.32
N ASN A 227 4.75 12.64 31.14
CA ASN A 227 5.63 11.55 30.73
C ASN A 227 5.06 10.15 31.04
N THR A 228 3.85 10.06 31.60
CA THR A 228 3.25 8.77 31.98
C THR A 228 2.87 7.98 30.72
N PRO A 229 3.33 6.71 30.54
CA PRO A 229 2.86 5.88 29.43
C PRO A 229 1.35 5.61 29.51
N MET A 230 0.68 5.46 28.37
CA MET A 230 -0.74 5.14 28.33
C MET A 230 -1.02 3.71 28.78
N SER A 231 -1.88 3.56 29.79
CA SER A 231 -2.53 2.30 30.14
C SER A 231 -3.97 2.27 29.62
N ASN A 232 -4.55 1.07 29.47
CA ASN A 232 -5.96 0.86 29.11
C ASN A 232 -6.41 1.65 27.87
N ARG A 233 -5.60 1.64 26.80
CA ARG A 233 -5.91 2.31 25.54
C ARG A 233 -7.24 1.79 24.97
N GLN A 234 -8.14 2.71 24.62
CA GLN A 234 -9.46 2.40 24.07
C GLN A 234 -9.49 2.48 22.55
N ASN A 235 -8.77 3.43 21.95
CA ASN A 235 -8.61 3.54 20.50
C ASN A 235 -7.26 4.21 20.14
N GLY A 236 -6.91 4.24 18.86
CA GLY A 236 -5.94 5.20 18.35
C GLY A 236 -6.27 5.74 16.97
N GLY A 237 -5.44 6.65 16.51
CA GLY A 237 -5.65 7.43 15.29
C GLY A 237 -4.39 8.17 14.89
N SER A 238 -4.53 9.09 13.95
CA SER A 238 -3.46 9.96 13.47
C SER A 238 -3.84 11.43 13.55
N CYS A 239 -2.83 12.26 13.82
CA CYS A 239 -2.95 13.71 13.81
C CYS A 239 -2.39 14.30 12.53
N THR A 240 -3.01 15.39 12.08
CA THR A 240 -2.45 16.33 11.11
C THR A 240 -2.51 17.74 11.70
N PHE A 241 -1.50 18.56 11.41
CA PHE A 241 -1.37 19.91 11.94
C PHE A 241 -1.44 20.93 10.81
N GLY A 242 -2.24 21.97 11.01
CA GLY A 242 -2.37 23.10 10.09
C GLY A 242 -1.63 24.35 10.60
N ASN A 243 -1.83 25.46 9.90
CA ASN A 243 -1.32 26.75 10.33
C ASN A 243 -2.03 27.23 11.62
N ALA A 244 -1.37 28.08 12.40
CA ALA A 244 -1.96 28.80 13.55
C ALA A 244 -2.55 27.93 14.68
N GLY A 245 -2.04 26.71 14.90
CA GLY A 245 -2.48 25.86 16.02
C GLY A 245 -3.69 24.98 15.71
N ASP A 246 -4.03 24.82 14.43
CA ASP A 246 -5.05 23.86 13.99
C ASP A 246 -4.52 22.42 14.10
N MET A 247 -5.27 21.54 14.76
CA MET A 247 -5.01 20.10 14.84
C MET A 247 -6.25 19.33 14.41
N LYS A 248 -6.05 18.29 13.61
CA LYS A 248 -7.10 17.35 13.22
C LYS A 248 -6.69 15.94 13.62
N ILE A 249 -7.56 15.22 14.32
CA ILE A 249 -7.37 13.82 14.69
C ILE A 249 -8.33 12.96 13.87
N SER A 250 -7.80 11.93 13.21
CA SER A 250 -8.59 10.91 12.50
C SER A 250 -8.46 9.59 13.27
N TRP A 251 -9.52 9.20 13.95
CA TRP A 251 -9.55 7.99 14.77
C TRP A 251 -9.79 6.74 13.92
N ALA A 252 -9.19 5.62 14.32
CA ALA A 252 -9.47 4.33 13.70
C ALA A 252 -10.97 3.98 13.90
N PRO A 253 -11.67 3.47 12.88
CA PRO A 253 -13.06 3.09 13.02
C PRO A 253 -13.21 1.89 13.96
N LEU A 254 -14.05 2.02 15.00
CA LEU A 254 -14.27 0.93 15.97
C LEU A 254 -15.32 -0.09 15.49
N THR A 255 -16.41 0.35 14.85
CA THR A 255 -17.53 -0.53 14.45
C THR A 255 -18.30 -0.09 13.20
N SER A 256 -17.99 1.09 12.64
CA SER A 256 -18.71 1.67 11.51
C SER A 256 -17.76 2.08 10.39
N ASN A 257 -18.17 1.97 9.13
CA ASN A 257 -17.38 2.41 7.97
C ASN A 257 -17.12 3.93 7.89
N VAL A 258 -17.68 4.72 8.81
CA VAL A 258 -17.41 6.16 8.94
C VAL A 258 -16.43 6.39 10.09
N GLY A 259 -15.23 6.87 9.77
CA GLY A 259 -14.21 7.23 10.77
C GLY A 259 -14.62 8.47 11.57
N THR A 260 -14.31 8.48 12.87
CA THR A 260 -14.47 9.67 13.71
C THR A 260 -13.34 10.65 13.41
N VAL A 261 -13.70 11.88 13.12
CA VAL A 261 -12.77 12.97 12.83
C VAL A 261 -13.05 14.11 13.80
N GLU A 262 -11.99 14.54 14.48
CA GLU A 262 -12.03 15.64 15.44
C GLU A 262 -11.10 16.75 14.97
N THR A 263 -11.53 17.99 15.17
CA THR A 263 -10.76 19.19 14.84
C THR A 263 -10.63 20.04 16.09
N PHE A 264 -9.45 20.61 16.31
CA PHE A 264 -9.10 21.46 17.44
C PHE A 264 -8.40 22.70 16.92
N LYS A 265 -8.65 23.83 17.57
CA LYS A 265 -8.03 25.12 17.29
C LYS A 265 -7.68 25.82 18.60
N GLY A 266 -6.54 26.48 18.62
CA GLY A 266 -6.12 27.33 19.74
C GLY A 266 -4.61 27.26 19.96
N PRO A 267 -3.97 28.36 20.38
CA PRO A 267 -2.57 28.32 20.79
C PRO A 267 -2.41 27.83 22.24
N GLY A 268 -1.29 27.16 22.53
CA GLY A 268 -0.84 26.92 23.91
C GLY A 268 -1.41 25.65 24.56
N ASN A 269 -1.90 25.79 25.80
CA ASN A 269 -2.29 24.67 26.66
C ASN A 269 -3.82 24.40 26.68
N ALA A 270 -4.60 25.10 25.87
CA ALA A 270 -6.05 24.92 25.78
C ALA A 270 -6.52 25.03 24.33
N LEU A 271 -7.41 24.13 23.93
CA LEU A 271 -7.96 24.05 22.58
C LEU A 271 -9.48 23.95 22.65
N THR A 272 -10.15 24.53 21.66
CA THR A 272 -11.57 24.31 21.39
C THR A 272 -11.71 23.52 20.10
N GLY A 273 -12.70 22.63 20.02
CA GLY A 273 -12.81 21.73 18.88
C GLY A 273 -14.21 21.25 18.58
N SER A 274 -14.31 20.38 17.59
CA SER A 274 -15.53 19.67 17.23
C SER A 274 -15.23 18.27 16.71
N SER A 275 -16.15 17.35 16.97
CA SER A 275 -16.19 15.99 16.44
C SER A 275 -17.31 15.90 15.42
N ASN A 276 -17.05 15.22 14.30
CA ASN A 276 -18.09 14.89 13.33
C ASN A 276 -19.16 13.91 13.88
N ARG A 277 -18.99 13.40 15.10
CA ARG A 277 -19.92 12.45 15.73
C ARG A 277 -20.46 12.88 17.10
N GLY A 278 -19.63 13.52 17.93
CA GLY A 278 -20.02 13.89 19.30
C GLY A 278 -19.95 15.40 19.58
N GLY A 279 -20.19 16.24 18.57
CA GLY A 279 -20.37 17.67 18.77
C GLY A 279 -19.13 18.43 19.28
N ALA A 280 -19.34 19.42 20.15
CA ALA A 280 -18.28 20.33 20.60
C ALA A 280 -17.27 19.65 21.56
N LEU A 281 -16.01 20.06 21.45
CA LEU A 281 -14.89 19.57 22.24
C LEU A 281 -14.17 20.73 22.94
N SER A 282 -13.62 20.46 24.12
CA SER A 282 -12.56 21.30 24.71
C SER A 282 -11.42 20.42 25.18
N ALA A 283 -10.18 20.88 25.04
CA ALA A 283 -9.00 20.16 25.48
C ALA A 283 -8.10 21.07 26.30
N VAL A 284 -7.56 20.55 27.41
CA VAL A 284 -6.56 21.24 28.22
C VAL A 284 -5.39 20.30 28.44
N LYS A 285 -4.18 20.82 28.31
CA LYS A 285 -2.96 20.05 28.53
C LYS A 285 -2.86 19.63 30.00
N VAL A 286 -2.51 18.38 30.26
CA VAL A 286 -2.45 17.81 31.62
C VAL A 286 -1.27 18.38 32.43
#